data_AF-A0A7W6INP3-F1
#
_entry.id   AF-A0A7W6INP3-F1
#
_cell.length_a   1.000
_cell.length_b   1.000
_cell.length_c   1.000
_cell.angle_alpha   90.00
_cell.angle_beta   90.00
_cell.angle_gamma   90.00
#
_symmetry.space_group_name_H-M   'P 1'
#
loop_
_entity.id
_entity.type
_entity.pdbx_description
1 polymer ?
#
loop_
_entity_poly.entity_id
_entity_poly.type
_entity_poly.pdbx_seq_one_letter_code
_entity_poly.pdbx_strand_id
1 'polypeptide(L)'
;MCGRSALRRWGACQGCTAATASSRALRRWGTCQGRSATAAGTTASSFAKGVTSTTASRAASRRYAAIGTATSSPEATSGRGRRSAGPGGIWLMSAARDQARTEIAFCEAVLAKGGLNVLSETFAGVTDIAAWEHYPPGEVFDPASNAQWFYHCHPAEKGSAEHGHFHCFLRPEGPEGPIHHLCAVGVDAHGRLVRLFTVNQWVVGDDWADADTTIALLAQFDMQMPRPSYLVNRWLTAVLVAYEDEIAALVRQRDAVIAAHQPPEGVAAREDRALEVTSELLLGR
;
A
#
# COMPACT_ATOMS: atom_id res chain seq x y z
N MET A 1 -12.80 -62.24 48.83
CA MET A 1 -13.11 -60.92 49.43
C MET A 1 -12.28 -59.89 48.66
N CYS A 2 -12.83 -59.25 47.62
CA CYS A 2 -13.58 -57.97 47.63
C CYS A 2 -12.67 -56.79 48.04
N GLY A 3 -12.45 -55.69 47.30
CA GLY A 3 -13.04 -55.14 46.07
C GLY A 3 -11.99 -54.29 45.29
N ARG A 4 -12.08 -54.10 43.97
CA ARG A 4 -12.93 -53.18 43.19
C ARG A 4 -12.83 -51.70 43.59
N SER A 5 -12.41 -50.86 42.62
CA SER A 5 -12.94 -49.53 42.20
C SER A 5 -11.79 -48.61 41.74
N ALA A 6 -11.86 -47.80 40.69
CA ALA A 6 -12.83 -47.60 39.62
C ALA A 6 -12.15 -46.76 38.52
N LEU A 7 -12.45 -47.07 37.25
CA LEU A 7 -12.36 -46.11 36.15
C LEU A 7 -13.27 -44.91 36.45
N ARG A 8 -12.83 -43.70 36.11
CA ARG A 8 -13.74 -42.58 35.81
C ARG A 8 -13.42 -42.00 34.44
N ARG A 9 -14.31 -42.32 33.49
CA ARG A 9 -14.65 -41.51 32.32
C ARG A 9 -15.50 -40.33 32.79
N TRP A 10 -15.11 -39.12 32.45
CA TRP A 10 -15.95 -37.92 32.33
C TRP A 10 -15.26 -37.10 31.21
N GLY A 11 -15.89 -36.57 30.18
CA GLY A 11 -17.27 -36.43 29.78
C GLY A 11 -17.24 -35.42 28.63
N ALA A 12 -17.89 -35.73 27.52
CA ALA A 12 -18.04 -34.79 26.43
C ALA A 12 -18.85 -33.57 26.89
N CYS A 13 -18.32 -32.37 26.72
CA CYS A 13 -19.11 -31.14 26.73
C CYS A 13 -19.23 -30.65 25.29
N GLN A 14 -20.42 -30.90 24.74
CA GLN A 14 -20.97 -30.17 23.61
C GLN A 14 -21.26 -28.73 24.04
N GLY A 15 -21.05 -27.79 23.13
CA GLY A 15 -21.68 -26.46 23.18
C GLY A 15 -20.73 -25.30 23.48
N CYS A 16 -20.07 -24.78 22.44
CA CYS A 16 -19.98 -23.34 22.25
C CYS A 16 -20.18 -23.06 20.75
N THR A 17 -21.20 -22.26 20.50
CA THR A 17 -21.79 -21.86 19.23
C THR A 17 -20.79 -21.22 18.28
N ALA A 18 -20.89 -21.61 17.01
CA ALA A 18 -20.27 -20.92 15.88
C ALA A 18 -20.63 -19.43 15.91
N ALA A 19 -19.61 -18.57 15.98
CA ALA A 19 -19.77 -17.16 15.72
C ALA A 19 -20.00 -16.98 14.22
N THR A 20 -21.20 -16.56 13.86
CA THR A 20 -21.59 -16.11 12.53
C THR A 20 -20.69 -14.96 12.10
N ALA A 21 -19.89 -15.17 11.06
CA ALA A 21 -19.22 -14.11 10.34
C ALA A 21 -20.30 -13.19 9.74
N SER A 22 -20.39 -11.98 10.29
CA SER A 22 -21.32 -10.95 9.83
C SER A 22 -20.87 -10.47 8.44
N SER A 23 -21.75 -10.69 7.47
CA SER A 23 -21.66 -10.16 6.12
C SER A 23 -21.74 -8.63 6.14
N ARG A 24 -20.60 -7.96 5.94
CA ARG A 24 -20.60 -6.54 5.60
C ARG A 24 -20.36 -6.38 4.11
N ALA A 25 -21.46 -6.16 3.41
CA ALA A 25 -21.52 -5.85 1.99
C ALA A 25 -20.63 -4.65 1.64
N LEU A 26 -19.71 -4.85 0.69
CA LEU A 26 -19.07 -3.79 -0.07
C LEU A 26 -20.16 -3.01 -0.81
N ARG A 27 -20.29 -1.73 -0.46
CA ARG A 27 -21.11 -0.78 -1.20
C ARG A 27 -20.48 -0.56 -2.57
N ARG A 28 -21.17 -1.04 -3.61
CA ARG A 28 -21.01 -0.57 -4.99
C ARG A 28 -21.13 0.95 -5.04
N TRP A 29 -20.16 1.61 -5.65
CA TRP A 29 -20.22 3.03 -5.94
C TRP A 29 -21.25 3.27 -7.05
N GLY A 30 -22.31 4.02 -6.71
CA GLY A 30 -23.34 4.46 -7.63
C GLY A 30 -23.04 5.89 -8.10
N THR A 31 -23.08 6.07 -9.41
CA THR A 31 -23.00 7.34 -10.13
C THR A 31 -24.08 8.33 -9.67
N CYS A 32 -23.69 9.51 -9.18
CA CYS A 32 -24.62 10.61 -8.89
C CYS A 32 -24.68 11.58 -10.07
N GLN A 33 -25.79 11.52 -10.83
CA GLN A 33 -26.25 12.60 -11.69
C GLN A 33 -26.81 13.72 -10.81
N GLY A 34 -26.17 14.91 -10.86
CA GLY A 34 -26.69 16.11 -10.21
C GLY A 34 -27.82 16.74 -11.04
N ARG A 35 -29.03 16.76 -10.48
CA ARG A 35 -30.11 17.66 -10.91
C ARG A 35 -30.10 18.91 -10.04
N SER A 36 -30.12 20.04 -10.72
CA SER A 36 -30.30 21.40 -10.24
C SER A 36 -31.66 21.64 -9.57
N ALA A 37 -31.65 22.42 -8.49
CA ALA A 37 -32.82 23.16 -8.02
C ALA A 37 -32.39 24.46 -7.31
N THR A 38 -32.92 25.55 -7.83
CA THR A 38 -32.86 26.94 -7.34
C THR A 38 -33.73 27.14 -6.09
N ALA A 39 -33.29 27.98 -5.15
CA ALA A 39 -34.18 28.83 -4.36
C ALA A 39 -33.42 30.02 -3.75
N ALA A 40 -33.96 31.22 -3.99
CA ALA A 40 -33.56 32.50 -3.42
C ALA A 40 -34.14 32.68 -2.00
N GLY A 41 -33.52 33.55 -1.19
CA GLY A 41 -34.06 33.95 0.10
C GLY A 41 -33.20 35.01 0.79
N THR A 42 -33.49 36.28 0.49
CA THR A 42 -32.95 37.49 1.12
C THR A 42 -33.47 37.66 2.54
N THR A 43 -32.62 38.05 3.50
CA THR A 43 -32.92 39.10 4.49
C THR A 43 -31.63 39.67 5.11
N ALA A 44 -31.58 40.99 5.16
CA ALA A 44 -30.56 41.79 5.82
C ALA A 44 -30.94 42.05 7.28
N SER A 45 -29.94 42.21 8.15
CA SER A 45 -30.04 43.11 9.32
C SER A 45 -28.65 43.54 9.77
N SER A 46 -28.47 44.85 9.75
CA SER A 46 -27.37 45.64 10.27
C SER A 46 -27.40 45.76 11.79
N PHE A 47 -26.24 45.83 12.47
CA PHE A 47 -26.01 46.77 13.57
C PHE A 47 -24.51 46.96 13.82
N ALA A 48 -24.14 48.16 14.22
CA ALA A 48 -22.79 48.72 14.15
C ALA A 48 -22.19 49.08 15.51
N LYS A 49 -20.84 49.13 15.53
CA LYS A 49 -19.90 50.00 16.31
C LYS A 49 -19.52 49.69 17.77
N GLY A 50 -18.20 49.82 17.99
CA GLY A 50 -17.49 50.16 19.23
C GLY A 50 -17.02 48.93 20.01
N VAL A 51 -15.79 48.78 20.52
CA VAL A 51 -14.82 49.74 21.05
C VAL A 51 -13.42 49.11 21.00
N THR A 52 -12.42 49.97 20.86
CA THR A 52 -10.97 49.73 20.91
C THR A 52 -10.47 49.16 22.24
N SER A 53 -9.53 48.21 22.21
CA SER A 53 -8.49 48.12 23.23
C SER A 53 -7.19 47.54 22.66
N THR A 54 -6.14 48.29 22.94
CA THR A 54 -4.76 48.14 22.48
C THR A 54 -4.03 47.19 23.42
N THR A 55 -3.41 46.13 22.88
CA THR A 55 -2.31 45.46 23.58
C THR A 55 -1.25 45.05 22.57
N ALA A 56 -0.13 45.75 22.65
CA ALA A 56 1.06 45.49 21.88
C ALA A 56 1.67 44.13 22.28
N SER A 57 1.84 43.24 21.30
CA SER A 57 2.73 42.09 21.41
C SER A 57 3.78 42.20 20.31
N ARG A 58 5.04 42.30 20.73
CA ARG A 58 6.23 42.42 19.88
C ARG A 58 6.40 41.15 19.02
N ALA A 59 6.12 41.27 17.73
CA ALA A 59 6.51 40.29 16.73
C ALA A 59 8.01 40.43 16.41
N ALA A 60 8.81 39.42 16.80
CA ALA A 60 10.18 39.27 16.34
C ALA A 60 10.17 38.76 14.90
N SER A 61 10.28 39.69 13.96
CA SER A 61 10.46 39.41 12.53
C SER A 61 11.86 38.87 12.28
N ARG A 62 12.00 37.61 11.87
CA ARG A 62 13.20 37.12 11.17
C ARG A 62 12.92 37.10 9.67
N ARG A 63 13.68 37.91 8.96
CA ARG A 63 13.67 38.10 7.52
C ARG A 63 14.23 36.85 6.84
N TYR A 64 13.43 36.18 6.01
CA TYR A 64 13.96 35.40 4.88
C TYR A 64 14.00 36.34 3.68
N ALA A 65 15.20 36.60 3.17
CA ALA A 65 15.42 37.43 2.01
C ALA A 65 15.62 36.57 0.76
N ALA A 66 14.99 37.06 -0.32
CA ALA A 66 15.27 36.87 -1.74
C ALA A 66 14.93 35.52 -2.39
N ILE A 67 13.73 35.52 -2.97
CA ILE A 67 13.29 34.73 -4.12
C ILE A 67 14.13 35.15 -5.33
N GLY A 68 14.89 34.21 -5.90
CA GLY A 68 15.49 34.34 -7.22
C GLY A 68 14.51 33.82 -8.28
N THR A 69 14.08 34.70 -9.16
CA THR A 69 13.27 34.37 -10.34
C THR A 69 14.13 33.65 -11.38
N ALA A 70 13.80 32.38 -11.67
CA ALA A 70 14.24 31.69 -12.87
C ALA A 70 13.03 31.36 -13.73
N THR A 71 13.08 31.88 -14.95
CA THR A 71 12.09 31.80 -16.01
C THR A 71 11.85 30.38 -16.51
N SER A 72 10.60 30.15 -16.90
CA SER A 72 10.02 28.94 -17.48
C SER A 72 10.77 28.32 -18.67
N SER A 73 10.78 26.99 -18.74
CA SER A 73 10.71 26.22 -19.99
C SER A 73 10.00 24.88 -19.72
N PRO A 74 8.95 24.50 -20.48
CA PRO A 74 8.21 23.27 -20.26
C PRO A 74 8.65 22.19 -21.24
N GLU A 75 9.36 21.16 -20.77
CA GLU A 75 9.31 19.80 -21.34
C GLU A 75 10.19 18.88 -20.49
N ALA A 76 9.55 18.14 -19.59
CA ALA A 76 10.14 16.95 -19.00
C ALA A 76 9.03 15.91 -18.88
N THR A 77 8.55 15.42 -20.01
CA THR A 77 7.92 14.11 -20.07
C THR A 77 8.99 13.08 -19.71
N SER A 78 9.04 12.68 -18.44
CA SER A 78 9.87 11.58 -17.97
C SER A 78 9.27 10.24 -18.41
N GLY A 79 9.27 10.00 -19.72
CA GLY A 79 9.03 8.67 -20.28
C GLY A 79 10.29 7.85 -20.05
N ARG A 80 10.23 6.88 -19.13
CA ARG A 80 11.27 5.87 -18.98
C ARG A 80 11.30 5.05 -20.29
N GLY A 81 12.21 5.40 -21.19
CA GLY A 81 12.27 4.86 -22.55
C GLY A 81 12.36 3.33 -22.58
N ARG A 82 11.68 2.73 -23.57
CA ARG A 82 11.74 1.29 -23.90
C ARG A 82 13.21 0.82 -23.97
N ARG A 83 13.62 -0.04 -23.03
CA ARG A 83 14.98 -0.60 -22.96
C ARG A 83 15.08 -1.82 -23.88
N SER A 84 15.98 -1.78 -24.88
CA SER A 84 16.30 -2.93 -25.73
C SER A 84 17.36 -3.83 -25.07
N ALA A 85 17.18 -5.15 -25.19
CA ALA A 85 18.06 -6.16 -24.63
C ALA A 85 19.31 -6.37 -25.52
N GLY A 86 20.34 -5.54 -25.33
CA GLY A 86 21.70 -5.78 -25.83
C GLY A 86 22.66 -6.17 -24.70
N PRO A 87 23.93 -6.54 -25.00
CA PRO A 87 24.94 -6.91 -23.99
C PRO A 87 25.20 -5.81 -22.93
N GLY A 88 25.00 -4.53 -23.29
CA GLY A 88 25.06 -3.39 -22.36
C GLY A 88 23.84 -3.26 -21.44
N GLY A 89 22.73 -3.94 -21.74
CA GLY A 89 21.50 -3.93 -20.93
C GLY A 89 21.67 -4.67 -19.61
N ILE A 90 22.43 -5.77 -19.59
CA ILE A 90 22.68 -6.57 -18.38
C ILE A 90 23.48 -5.75 -17.36
N TRP A 91 24.50 -5.00 -17.81
CA TRP A 91 25.32 -4.17 -16.94
C TRP A 91 24.54 -2.96 -16.38
N LEU A 92 23.68 -2.35 -17.21
CA LEU A 92 22.81 -1.25 -16.81
C LEU A 92 21.72 -1.68 -15.81
N MET A 93 21.17 -2.89 -15.96
CA MET A 93 20.20 -3.47 -15.01
C MET A 93 20.85 -3.81 -13.66
N SER A 94 22.07 -4.37 -13.65
CA SER A 94 22.84 -4.60 -12.42
C SER A 94 23.09 -3.28 -11.67
N ALA A 95 23.51 -2.23 -12.39
CA ALA A 95 23.75 -0.92 -11.79
C ALA A 95 22.48 -0.30 -11.19
N ALA A 96 21.32 -0.44 -11.86
CA ALA A 96 20.04 0.04 -11.34
C ALA A 96 19.61 -0.72 -10.07
N ARG A 97 19.79 -2.04 -10.05
CA ARG A 97 19.52 -2.88 -8.87
C ARG A 97 20.42 -2.49 -7.69
N ASP A 98 21.71 -2.31 -7.92
CA ASP A 98 22.67 -1.98 -6.86
C ASP A 98 22.43 -0.56 -6.31
N GLN A 99 22.08 0.39 -7.18
CA GLN A 99 21.63 1.71 -6.75
C GLN A 99 20.37 1.58 -5.89
N ALA A 100 19.36 0.82 -6.33
CA ALA A 100 18.12 0.66 -5.58
C ALA A 100 18.35 0.00 -4.20
N ARG A 101 19.25 -0.97 -4.09
CA ARG A 101 19.66 -1.54 -2.79
C ARG A 101 20.34 -0.50 -1.89
N THR A 102 21.16 0.37 -2.48
CA THR A 102 21.76 1.50 -1.77
C THR A 102 20.69 2.49 -1.30
N GLU A 103 19.66 2.72 -2.10
CA GLU A 103 18.51 3.58 -1.75
C GLU A 103 17.68 3.02 -0.59
N ILE A 104 17.42 1.71 -0.58
CA ILE A 104 16.77 1.02 0.54
C ILE A 104 17.55 1.28 1.83
N ALA A 105 18.85 0.97 1.83
CA ALA A 105 19.73 1.14 2.98
C ALA A 105 19.84 2.62 3.41
N PHE A 106 19.86 3.56 2.45
CA PHE A 106 19.86 4.99 2.74
C PHE A 106 18.58 5.42 3.47
N CYS A 107 17.40 5.04 2.97
CA CYS A 107 16.12 5.37 3.60
C CYS A 107 16.05 4.82 5.03
N GLU A 108 16.39 3.55 5.22
CA GLU A 108 16.42 2.89 6.52
C GLU A 108 17.40 3.58 7.49
N ALA A 109 18.61 3.91 7.02
CA ALA A 109 19.61 4.58 7.85
C ALA A 109 19.22 6.02 8.23
N VAL A 110 18.54 6.76 7.34
CA VAL A 110 18.04 8.11 7.64
C VAL A 110 16.94 8.05 8.69
N LEU A 111 16.00 7.11 8.57
CA LEU A 111 14.94 6.90 9.56
C LEU A 111 15.51 6.52 10.93
N ALA A 112 16.47 5.60 10.94
CA ALA A 112 17.10 5.11 12.16
C ALA A 112 17.79 6.22 12.97
N LYS A 113 18.30 7.28 12.33
CA LYS A 113 18.88 8.45 13.04
C LYS A 113 17.88 9.15 13.95
N GLY A 114 16.58 9.09 13.62
CA GLY A 114 15.49 9.62 14.43
C GLY A 114 14.86 8.60 15.38
N GLY A 115 15.38 7.36 15.44
CA GLY A 115 14.72 6.25 16.13
C GLY A 115 13.43 5.79 15.42
N LEU A 116 13.31 6.08 14.13
CA LEU A 116 12.15 5.74 13.30
C LEU A 116 12.47 4.54 12.40
N ASN A 117 11.43 3.90 11.88
CA ASN A 117 11.49 2.91 10.81
C ASN A 117 10.34 3.17 9.81
N VAL A 118 10.25 2.35 8.76
CA VAL A 118 9.22 2.53 7.72
C VAL A 118 7.81 2.45 8.30
N LEU A 119 7.56 1.61 9.31
CA LEU A 119 6.26 1.47 9.94
C LEU A 119 5.90 2.68 10.80
N SER A 120 6.83 3.19 11.62
CA SER A 120 6.55 4.36 12.45
C SER A 120 6.20 5.60 11.61
N GLU A 121 6.80 5.72 10.42
CA GLU A 121 6.44 6.77 9.47
C GLU A 121 5.10 6.49 8.77
N THR A 122 4.81 5.25 8.38
CA THR A 122 3.51 4.87 7.83
C THR A 122 2.36 5.15 8.81
N PHE A 123 2.60 4.97 10.11
CA PHE A 123 1.64 5.26 11.18
C PHE A 123 1.74 6.69 11.74
N ALA A 124 2.50 7.59 11.10
CA ALA A 124 2.64 8.96 11.60
C ALA A 124 1.28 9.66 11.67
N GLY A 125 0.90 10.11 12.88
CA GLY A 125 -0.38 10.75 13.13
C GLY A 125 -1.58 9.80 13.31
N VAL A 126 -1.35 8.49 13.30
CA VAL A 126 -2.35 7.47 13.62
C VAL A 126 -2.34 7.21 15.14
N THR A 127 -3.49 7.29 15.79
CA THR A 127 -3.63 7.03 17.23
C THR A 127 -3.93 5.58 17.55
N ASP A 128 -4.71 4.92 16.69
CA ASP A 128 -5.21 3.57 16.89
C ASP A 128 -4.90 2.74 15.64
N ILE A 129 -4.09 1.69 15.83
CA ILE A 129 -3.73 0.75 14.77
C ILE A 129 -4.61 -0.49 14.94
N ALA A 130 -5.41 -0.77 13.91
CA ALA A 130 -6.31 -1.91 13.84
C ALA A 130 -5.87 -2.82 12.69
N ALA A 131 -5.88 -4.13 12.94
CA ALA A 131 -5.59 -5.11 11.90
C ALA A 131 -6.58 -4.96 10.73
N TRP A 132 -6.07 -5.16 9.52
CA TRP A 132 -6.81 -5.07 8.25
C TRP A 132 -7.28 -3.68 7.83
N GLU A 133 -7.08 -2.64 8.66
CA GLU A 133 -7.26 -1.26 8.22
C GLU A 133 -6.09 -0.77 7.37
N HIS A 134 -6.37 0.19 6.49
CA HIS A 134 -5.39 0.76 5.58
C HIS A 134 -4.68 1.96 6.22
N TYR A 135 -3.35 1.97 6.10
CA TYR A 135 -2.48 3.00 6.66
C TYR A 135 -1.54 3.59 5.61
N PRO A 136 -1.33 4.93 5.65
CA PRO A 136 -2.13 5.90 6.41
C PRO A 136 -3.61 5.85 6.01
N PRO A 137 -4.55 6.46 6.76
CA PRO A 137 -5.97 6.36 6.45
C PRO A 137 -6.29 6.67 4.99
N GLY A 138 -6.84 5.69 4.28
CA GLY A 138 -7.07 5.74 2.84
C GLY A 138 -5.95 5.11 2.02
N GLU A 139 -5.77 5.62 0.81
CA GLU A 139 -4.79 5.14 -0.16
C GLU A 139 -3.77 6.25 -0.45
N VAL A 140 -2.49 5.91 -0.61
CA VAL A 140 -1.48 6.85 -1.05
C VAL A 140 -1.36 6.75 -2.56
N PHE A 141 -1.65 7.85 -3.28
CA PHE A 141 -1.67 7.89 -4.73
C PHE A 141 -0.79 9.03 -5.26
N ASP A 142 0.11 8.73 -6.21
CA ASP A 142 0.89 9.72 -6.95
C ASP A 142 0.22 10.06 -8.28
N PRO A 143 -0.31 11.29 -8.48
CA PRO A 143 -0.91 11.68 -9.75
C PRO A 143 0.09 11.87 -10.90
N ALA A 144 1.40 11.93 -10.63
CA ALA A 144 2.41 12.08 -11.67
C ALA A 144 2.77 10.73 -12.33
N SER A 145 2.95 9.68 -11.52
CA SER A 145 3.25 8.32 -11.99
C SER A 145 2.02 7.41 -12.12
N ASN A 146 0.91 7.80 -11.49
CA ASN A 146 -0.28 6.96 -11.24
C ASN A 146 0.00 5.71 -10.41
N ALA A 147 1.09 5.69 -9.64
CA ALA A 147 1.36 4.65 -8.67
C ALA A 147 0.53 4.85 -7.39
N GLN A 148 0.21 3.74 -6.74
CA GLN A 148 -0.56 3.74 -5.51
C GLN A 148 -0.01 2.70 -4.54
N TRP A 149 -0.10 2.97 -3.24
CA TRP A 149 0.07 1.95 -2.21
C TRP A 149 -0.82 2.18 -1.00
N PHE A 150 -1.08 1.10 -0.28
CA PHE A 150 -1.56 1.13 1.10
C PHE A 150 -0.82 0.07 1.92
N TYR A 151 -0.78 0.25 3.24
CA TYR A 151 -0.28 -0.73 4.19
C TYR A 151 -1.43 -1.27 5.05
N HIS A 152 -1.43 -2.56 5.38
CA HIS A 152 -2.22 -3.06 6.49
C HIS A 152 -1.39 -4.00 7.37
N CYS A 153 -1.74 -4.10 8.66
CA CYS A 153 -1.17 -5.09 9.57
C CYS A 153 -2.13 -6.23 9.84
N HIS A 154 -1.56 -7.35 10.31
CA HIS A 154 -2.31 -8.51 10.75
C HIS A 154 -2.48 -8.47 12.27
N PRO A 155 -3.42 -9.25 12.84
CA PRO A 155 -3.45 -9.47 14.27
C PRO A 155 -2.08 -9.96 14.77
N ALA A 156 -1.70 -9.52 15.97
CA ALA A 156 -0.44 -9.95 16.56
C ALA A 156 -0.50 -11.46 16.89
N GLU A 157 0.07 -12.27 16.00
CA GLU A 157 0.15 -13.71 16.17
C GLU A 157 1.53 -14.13 16.65
N LYS A 158 1.56 -14.96 17.70
CA LYS A 158 2.81 -15.42 18.30
C LYS A 158 3.58 -16.26 17.29
N GLY A 159 4.77 -15.80 16.92
CA GLY A 159 5.64 -16.48 15.96
C GLY A 159 5.43 -16.06 14.51
N SER A 160 4.53 -15.11 14.22
CA SER A 160 4.48 -14.48 12.91
C SER A 160 5.75 -13.66 12.67
N ALA A 161 6.42 -13.94 11.55
CA ALA A 161 7.55 -13.12 11.09
C ALA A 161 7.07 -11.83 10.41
N GLU A 162 5.87 -11.85 9.81
CA GLU A 162 5.25 -10.69 9.19
C GLU A 162 4.37 -9.96 10.20
N HIS A 163 4.54 -8.65 10.30
CA HIS A 163 3.63 -7.77 11.02
C HIS A 163 2.51 -7.25 10.11
N GLY A 164 2.85 -7.00 8.85
CA GLY A 164 1.93 -6.56 7.81
C GLY A 164 2.67 -6.32 6.51
N HIS A 165 1.97 -5.78 5.53
CA HIS A 165 2.54 -5.59 4.21
C HIS A 165 1.94 -4.39 3.48
N PHE A 166 2.75 -3.84 2.59
CA PHE A 166 2.34 -2.82 1.64
C PHE A 166 1.83 -3.50 0.37
N HIS A 167 0.66 -3.12 -0.12
CA HIS A 167 0.24 -3.46 -1.48
C HIS A 167 0.60 -2.33 -2.43
N CYS A 168 1.27 -2.65 -3.52
CA CYS A 168 1.69 -1.69 -4.54
C CYS A 168 0.87 -1.88 -5.81
N PHE A 169 0.35 -0.78 -6.37
CA PHE A 169 -0.50 -0.77 -7.55
C PHE A 169 -0.05 0.29 -8.56
N LEU A 170 -0.56 0.17 -9.78
CA LEU A 170 -0.44 1.18 -10.81
C LEU A 170 -1.77 1.35 -11.56
N ARG A 171 -2.09 2.59 -11.95
CA ARG A 171 -3.18 2.92 -12.87
C ARG A 171 -2.65 3.47 -14.19
N PRO A 172 -2.43 2.64 -15.23
CA PRO A 172 -1.74 3.07 -16.45
C PRO A 172 -2.49 4.14 -17.25
N GLU A 173 -3.81 4.26 -17.07
CA GLU A 173 -4.66 5.23 -17.79
C GLU A 173 -5.09 6.42 -16.91
N GLY A 174 -4.40 6.64 -15.79
CA GLY A 174 -4.68 7.75 -14.89
C GLY A 174 -5.62 7.40 -13.72
N PRO A 175 -6.03 8.40 -12.92
CA PRO A 175 -6.76 8.19 -11.67
C PRO A 175 -8.08 7.40 -11.80
N GLU A 176 -8.78 7.59 -12.93
CA GLU A 176 -10.06 6.92 -13.23
C GLU A 176 -9.88 5.65 -14.08
N GLY A 177 -8.64 5.29 -14.41
CA GLY A 177 -8.29 4.12 -15.21
C GLY A 177 -8.29 2.82 -14.41
N PRO A 178 -8.03 1.67 -15.08
CA PRO A 178 -7.93 0.39 -14.42
C PRO A 178 -6.80 0.39 -13.39
N ILE A 179 -6.99 -0.31 -12.28
CA ILE A 179 -5.97 -0.48 -11.23
C ILE A 179 -5.40 -1.89 -11.29
N HIS A 180 -4.08 -2.02 -11.24
CA HIS A 180 -3.41 -3.33 -11.28
C HIS A 180 -2.49 -3.50 -10.08
N HIS A 181 -2.65 -4.59 -9.34
CA HIS A 181 -1.76 -4.96 -8.26
C HIS A 181 -0.45 -5.52 -8.82
N LEU A 182 0.67 -4.93 -8.39
CA LEU A 182 2.00 -5.30 -8.82
C LEU A 182 2.61 -6.37 -7.91
N CYS A 183 2.68 -6.07 -6.61
CA CYS A 183 3.29 -6.92 -5.60
C CYS A 183 2.92 -6.44 -4.20
N ALA A 184 2.90 -7.36 -3.24
CA ALA A 184 2.88 -7.04 -1.83
C ALA A 184 4.31 -7.10 -1.25
N VAL A 185 4.62 -6.15 -0.36
CA VAL A 185 5.91 -5.98 0.31
C VAL A 185 5.73 -6.22 1.80
N GLY A 186 6.10 -7.42 2.27
CA GLY A 186 5.94 -7.84 3.66
C GLY A 186 7.08 -7.40 4.56
N VAL A 187 6.72 -6.85 5.73
CA VAL A 187 7.68 -6.38 6.73
C VAL A 187 7.41 -6.97 8.11
N ASP A 188 8.48 -7.11 8.90
CA ASP A 188 8.35 -7.49 10.31
C ASP A 188 7.93 -6.30 11.19
N ALA A 189 7.81 -6.55 12.51
CA ALA A 189 7.43 -5.52 13.49
C ALA A 189 8.43 -4.36 13.63
N HIS A 190 9.63 -4.49 13.04
CA HIS A 190 10.64 -3.45 13.00
C HIS A 190 10.70 -2.74 11.63
N GLY A 191 9.80 -3.08 10.70
CA GLY A 191 9.77 -2.53 9.35
C GLY A 191 10.84 -3.11 8.43
N ARG A 192 11.48 -4.22 8.80
CA ARG A 192 12.47 -4.88 7.93
C ARG A 192 11.75 -5.70 6.89
N LEU A 193 12.20 -5.61 5.64
CA LEU A 193 11.70 -6.41 4.52
C LEU A 193 11.91 -7.91 4.79
N VAL A 194 10.83 -8.69 4.83
CA VAL A 194 10.89 -10.15 5.09
C VAL A 194 10.35 -11.01 3.95
N ARG A 195 9.49 -10.46 3.08
CA ARG A 195 9.03 -11.18 1.88
C ARG A 195 8.44 -10.28 0.80
N LEU A 196 8.38 -10.82 -0.40
CA LEU A 196 7.63 -10.29 -1.55
C LEU A 196 6.67 -11.37 -2.02
N PHE A 197 5.43 -11.01 -2.38
CA PHE A 197 4.44 -11.99 -2.78
C PHE A 197 3.33 -11.40 -3.65
N THR A 198 2.63 -12.27 -4.36
CA THR A 198 1.41 -11.95 -5.08
C THR A 198 0.22 -12.63 -4.42
N VAL A 199 -0.95 -12.04 -4.61
CA VAL A 199 -2.22 -12.54 -4.09
C VAL A 199 -3.18 -12.82 -5.22
N ASN A 200 -4.27 -13.52 -4.90
CA ASN A 200 -5.39 -13.72 -5.80
C ASN A 200 -6.20 -12.42 -5.95
N GLN A 201 -6.89 -12.25 -7.09
CA GLN A 201 -7.60 -11.03 -7.43
C GLN A 201 -8.62 -10.64 -6.36
N TRP A 202 -9.35 -11.61 -5.80
CA TRP A 202 -10.36 -11.32 -4.77
C TRP A 202 -9.81 -10.59 -3.55
N VAL A 203 -8.51 -10.74 -3.24
CA VAL A 203 -7.85 -10.16 -2.07
C VAL A 203 -7.76 -8.65 -2.20
N VAL A 204 -7.42 -8.17 -3.40
CA VAL A 204 -7.16 -6.76 -3.69
C VAL A 204 -8.26 -6.08 -4.50
N GLY A 205 -9.12 -6.86 -5.16
CA GLY A 205 -10.23 -6.36 -5.96
C GLY A 205 -9.79 -5.49 -7.14
N ASP A 206 -8.61 -5.74 -7.69
CA ASP A 206 -8.03 -4.98 -8.80
C ASP A 206 -8.65 -5.37 -10.16
N ASP A 207 -8.33 -4.62 -11.21
CA ASP A 207 -8.66 -4.98 -12.58
C ASP A 207 -7.63 -6.00 -13.08
N TRP A 208 -8.05 -7.24 -13.29
CA TRP A 208 -7.12 -8.32 -13.64
C TRP A 208 -6.34 -8.02 -14.92
N ALA A 209 -5.01 -8.06 -14.80
CA ALA A 209 -4.07 -8.04 -15.90
C ALA A 209 -3.21 -9.31 -15.86
N ASP A 210 -2.93 -9.88 -17.03
CA ASP A 210 -2.03 -11.03 -17.15
C ASP A 210 -0.58 -10.67 -16.81
N ALA A 211 0.27 -11.69 -16.69
CA ALA A 211 1.66 -11.51 -16.27
C ALA A 211 2.43 -10.56 -17.19
N ASP A 212 2.28 -10.67 -18.51
CA ASP A 212 3.00 -9.81 -19.46
C ASP A 212 2.58 -8.35 -19.31
N THR A 213 1.28 -8.09 -19.13
CA THR A 213 0.76 -6.75 -18.87
C THR A 213 1.27 -6.23 -17.52
N THR A 214 1.10 -6.97 -16.43
CA THR A 214 1.54 -6.55 -15.09
C THR A 214 3.06 -6.31 -15.03
N ILE A 215 3.88 -7.15 -15.65
CA ILE A 215 5.35 -6.99 -15.67
C ILE A 215 5.76 -5.71 -16.39
N ALA A 216 5.09 -5.36 -17.49
CA ALA A 216 5.37 -4.12 -18.21
C ALA A 216 5.07 -2.85 -17.37
N LEU A 217 4.20 -2.97 -16.36
CA LEU A 217 3.86 -1.87 -15.45
C LEU A 217 4.89 -1.66 -14.33
N LEU A 218 5.71 -2.67 -13.98
CA LEU A 218 6.70 -2.55 -12.89
C LEU A 218 7.64 -1.36 -13.09
N ALA A 219 8.08 -1.11 -14.32
CA ALA A 219 9.00 -0.03 -14.64
C ALA A 219 8.40 1.38 -14.48
N GLN A 220 7.08 1.49 -14.31
CA GLN A 220 6.35 2.75 -14.17
C GLN A 220 6.03 3.07 -12.70
N PHE A 221 6.21 2.12 -11.78
CA PHE A 221 5.98 2.38 -10.36
C PHE A 221 7.02 3.37 -9.82
N ASP A 222 6.57 4.55 -9.41
CA ASP A 222 7.38 5.55 -8.75
C ASP A 222 6.52 6.29 -7.73
N MET A 223 6.89 6.16 -6.46
CA MET A 223 6.18 6.79 -5.36
C MET A 223 6.95 7.95 -4.74
N GLN A 224 8.07 8.43 -5.33
CA GLN A 224 9.03 9.42 -4.76
C GLN A 224 8.46 10.83 -4.51
N MET A 225 7.26 10.91 -3.96
CA MET A 225 6.57 12.10 -3.47
C MET A 225 6.98 12.45 -2.03
N PRO A 226 6.89 13.73 -1.64
CA PRO A 226 7.26 14.19 -0.30
C PRO A 226 6.29 13.73 0.81
N ARG A 227 5.06 13.36 0.47
CA ARG A 227 3.98 13.01 1.41
C ARG A 227 3.39 11.63 1.07
N PRO A 228 2.88 10.87 2.06
CA PRO A 228 2.85 11.19 3.50
C PRO A 228 4.23 11.16 4.16
N SER A 229 5.15 10.32 3.67
CA SER A 229 6.55 10.28 4.08
C SER A 229 7.45 10.03 2.87
N TYR A 230 8.35 10.98 2.58
CA TYR A 230 9.30 10.87 1.48
C TYR A 230 10.16 9.60 1.56
N LEU A 231 10.55 9.19 2.78
CA LEU A 231 11.46 8.07 2.97
C LEU A 231 10.77 6.72 2.76
N VAL A 232 9.52 6.56 3.20
CA VAL A 232 8.72 5.34 2.93
C VAL A 232 8.45 5.20 1.43
N ASN A 233 8.03 6.29 0.81
CA ASN A 233 7.77 6.39 -0.62
C ASN A 233 9.00 6.03 -1.50
N ARG A 234 10.15 6.62 -1.17
CA ARG A 234 11.43 6.31 -1.83
C ARG A 234 11.87 4.88 -1.57
N TRP A 235 11.69 4.38 -0.34
CA TRP A 235 11.99 3.00 0.03
C TRP A 235 11.16 2.00 -0.78
N LEU A 236 9.83 2.16 -0.88
CA LEU A 236 8.96 1.29 -1.68
C LEU A 236 9.37 1.27 -3.16
N THR A 237 9.63 2.44 -3.73
CA THR A 237 10.10 2.56 -5.11
C THR A 237 11.42 1.80 -5.31
N ALA A 238 12.35 1.94 -4.38
CA ALA A 238 13.63 1.26 -4.41
C ALA A 238 13.48 -0.27 -4.23
N VAL A 239 12.56 -0.75 -3.38
CA VAL A 239 12.25 -2.18 -3.25
C VAL A 239 11.79 -2.77 -4.58
N LEU A 240 10.82 -2.14 -5.25
CA LEU A 240 10.30 -2.66 -6.52
C LEU A 240 11.37 -2.68 -7.62
N VAL A 241 12.27 -1.69 -7.65
CA VAL A 241 13.40 -1.68 -8.59
C VAL A 241 14.46 -2.72 -8.24
N ALA A 242 14.80 -2.88 -6.96
CA ALA A 242 15.83 -3.81 -6.51
C ALA A 242 15.47 -5.28 -6.79
N TYR A 243 14.17 -5.59 -6.76
CA TYR A 243 13.63 -6.94 -6.94
C TYR A 243 12.76 -7.08 -8.20
N GLU A 244 12.95 -6.23 -9.23
CA GLU A 244 12.12 -6.20 -10.44
C GLU A 244 12.03 -7.58 -11.12
N ASP A 245 13.16 -8.31 -11.23
CA ASP A 245 13.20 -9.63 -11.86
C ASP A 245 12.50 -10.70 -11.00
N GLU A 246 12.72 -10.67 -9.69
CA GLU A 246 12.08 -11.56 -8.73
C GLU A 246 10.57 -11.34 -8.71
N ILE A 247 10.11 -10.09 -8.70
CA ILE A 247 8.70 -9.74 -8.78
C ILE A 247 8.11 -10.20 -10.12
N ALA A 248 8.83 -10.04 -11.23
CA ALA A 248 8.37 -10.55 -12.52
C ALA A 248 8.25 -12.08 -12.53
N ALA A 249 9.12 -12.81 -11.82
CA ALA A 249 8.99 -14.25 -11.65
C ALA A 249 7.76 -14.62 -10.80
N LEU A 250 7.53 -13.91 -9.70
CA LEU A 250 6.34 -14.07 -8.85
C LEU A 250 5.05 -13.82 -9.63
N VAL A 251 4.99 -12.78 -10.45
CA VAL A 251 3.83 -12.47 -11.30
C VAL A 251 3.56 -13.57 -12.34
N ARG A 252 4.59 -14.18 -12.93
CA ARG A 252 4.39 -15.36 -13.81
C ARG A 252 3.89 -16.57 -13.02
N GLN A 253 4.41 -16.78 -11.83
CA GLN A 253 3.97 -17.87 -10.95
C GLN A 253 2.52 -17.67 -10.50
N ARG A 254 2.10 -16.44 -10.20
CA ARG A 254 0.71 -16.07 -9.91
C ARG A 254 -0.25 -16.61 -10.96
N ASP A 255 0.03 -16.29 -12.23
CA ASP A 255 -0.82 -16.69 -13.35
C ASP A 255 -0.83 -18.20 -13.53
N ALA A 256 0.34 -18.86 -13.40
CA ALA A 256 0.44 -20.31 -13.48
C ALA A 256 -0.35 -21.01 -12.36
N VAL A 257 -0.28 -20.50 -11.12
CA VAL A 257 -1.02 -21.04 -9.96
C VAL A 257 -2.52 -20.85 -10.14
N ILE A 258 -2.98 -19.68 -10.58
CA ILE A 258 -4.40 -19.43 -10.84
C ILE A 258 -4.92 -20.32 -11.97
N ALA A 259 -4.15 -20.51 -13.05
CA ALA A 259 -4.54 -21.36 -14.17
C ALA A 259 -4.61 -22.85 -13.78
N ALA A 260 -3.75 -23.29 -12.86
CA ALA A 260 -3.74 -24.67 -12.36
C ALA A 260 -4.75 -24.93 -11.23
N HIS A 261 -5.27 -23.87 -10.60
CA HIS A 261 -6.18 -23.98 -9.45
C HIS A 261 -7.53 -24.58 -9.86
N GLN A 262 -8.01 -25.54 -9.07
CA GLN A 262 -9.30 -26.19 -9.26
C GLN A 262 -10.26 -25.70 -8.18
N PRO A 263 -11.01 -24.61 -8.44
CA PRO A 263 -11.96 -24.09 -7.47
C PRO A 263 -13.21 -25.01 -7.35
N PRO A 264 -14.00 -24.85 -6.28
CA PRO A 264 -15.32 -25.48 -6.19
C PRO A 264 -16.21 -25.17 -7.40
N GLU A 265 -17.18 -26.05 -7.67
CA GLU A 265 -18.13 -25.86 -8.79
C GLU A 265 -18.84 -24.50 -8.70
N GLY A 266 -18.86 -23.76 -9.81
CA GLY A 266 -19.48 -22.45 -9.90
C GLY A 266 -18.65 -21.30 -9.33
N VAL A 267 -17.45 -21.55 -8.79
CA VAL A 267 -16.51 -20.51 -8.32
C VAL A 267 -15.42 -20.29 -9.36
N ALA A 268 -15.18 -19.03 -9.74
CA ALA A 268 -14.05 -18.70 -10.60
C ALA A 268 -12.74 -18.78 -9.79
N ALA A 269 -11.64 -19.27 -10.37
CA ALA A 269 -10.36 -19.42 -9.66
C ALA A 269 -9.87 -18.10 -9.04
N ARG A 270 -10.15 -16.97 -9.71
CA ARG A 270 -9.81 -15.62 -9.24
C ARG A 270 -10.65 -15.10 -8.06
N GLU A 271 -11.77 -15.79 -7.80
CA GLU A 271 -12.74 -15.45 -6.74
C GLU A 271 -12.72 -16.45 -5.57
N ASP A 272 -11.92 -17.51 -5.67
CA ASP A 272 -11.85 -18.56 -4.66
C ASP A 272 -11.07 -18.12 -3.43
N ARG A 273 -11.78 -17.96 -2.31
CA ARG A 273 -11.25 -17.54 -1.01
C ARG A 273 -10.31 -18.56 -0.37
N ALA A 274 -10.26 -19.80 -0.88
CA ALA A 274 -9.29 -20.80 -0.44
C ALA A 274 -7.87 -20.55 -0.99
N LEU A 275 -7.73 -19.75 -2.05
CA LEU A 275 -6.45 -19.39 -2.65
C LEU A 275 -6.21 -17.90 -2.43
N GLU A 276 -5.44 -17.55 -1.40
CA GLU A 276 -5.10 -16.16 -1.06
C GLU A 276 -3.74 -15.75 -1.66
N VAL A 277 -2.65 -16.35 -1.20
CA VAL A 277 -1.29 -16.11 -1.71
C VAL A 277 -1.02 -17.03 -2.89
N THR A 278 -0.58 -16.46 -4.00
CA THR A 278 -0.40 -17.18 -5.27
C THR A 278 1.07 -17.42 -5.62
N SER A 279 1.99 -16.61 -5.09
CA SER A 279 3.42 -16.84 -5.18
C SER A 279 4.14 -16.05 -4.08
N GLU A 280 5.31 -16.51 -3.61
CA GLU A 280 6.08 -15.82 -2.59
C GLU A 280 7.59 -16.01 -2.72
N LEU A 281 8.33 -15.00 -2.28
CA LEU A 281 9.77 -14.98 -2.06
C LEU A 281 10.05 -14.52 -0.62
N LEU A 282 10.67 -15.39 0.17
CA LEU A 282 11.11 -15.06 1.53
C LEU A 282 12.52 -14.47 1.51
N LEU A 283 12.73 -13.40 2.28
CA LEU A 283 13.98 -12.64 2.37
C LEU A 283 14.57 -12.75 3.78
N GLY A 284 15.89 -12.86 3.89
CA GLY A 284 16.58 -12.86 5.18
C GLY A 284 16.50 -14.17 5.97
N ARG A 285 16.51 -15.33 5.28
CA ARG A 285 16.88 -16.61 5.91
C ARG A 285 18.38 -16.74 6.03
#